data_AF-A0A4Y9Y3K5-F1
#
_entry.id   AF-A0A4Y9Y3K5-F1
#
_cell.length_a   1.000
_cell.length_b   1.000
_cell.length_c   1.000
_cell.angle_alpha   90.00
_cell.angle_beta   90.00
_cell.angle_gamma   90.00
#
_symmetry.space_group_name_H-M   'P 1'
#
loop_
_entity.id
_entity.type
_entity.pdbx_description
1 polymer ?
#
loop_
_entity_poly.entity_id
_entity_poly.type
_entity_poly.pdbx_seq_one_letter_code
_entity_poly.pdbx_strand_id
1 'polypeptide(L)'
;MLAGFIIWGMLIEPFITSRKVAITRLPYSIILTSVILMPFVWHQLSAYLVFCTVDNPAPWCSHVPPSIYGYVQAKYWNVGFLRYWTPQQLPNFLIAAPPLALLPSYSAHYLHHALLPRLRASLIPHQSPNKDDSSTPTASPFLAPSIAPHAIHALILTLTLLFAAHTQIILRLAASMPFTYWAAAWLLVEHRRWGKYWVGWSVIWGAVSIILWTTFLPPA
;
A
#
# COMPACT_ATOMS: atom_id res chain seq x y z
N MET A 1 -4.58 2.03 6.71
CA MET A 1 -4.18 2.44 5.36
C MET A 1 -4.96 3.67 4.87
N LEU A 2 -6.30 3.65 4.82
CA LEU A 2 -7.11 4.77 4.30
C LEU A 2 -6.90 6.12 5.03
N ALA A 3 -6.75 6.12 6.36
CA ALA A 3 -6.43 7.32 7.13
C ALA A 3 -5.16 8.03 6.63
N GLY A 4 -4.19 7.28 6.08
CA GLY A 4 -2.96 7.84 5.51
C GLY A 4 -3.20 8.74 4.30
N PHE A 5 -4.21 8.46 3.48
CA PHE A 5 -4.57 9.32 2.33
C PHE A 5 -5.11 10.68 2.78
N ILE A 6 -5.92 10.69 3.85
CA ILE A 6 -6.45 11.92 4.44
C ILE A 6 -5.34 12.75 5.05
N ILE A 7 -4.49 12.13 5.87
CA ILE A 7 -3.34 12.78 6.50
C ILE A 7 -2.40 13.33 5.42
N TRP A 8 -2.15 12.55 4.36
CA TRP A 8 -1.32 12.99 3.25
C TRP A 8 -1.87 14.24 2.58
N GLY A 9 -3.13 14.21 2.14
CA GLY A 9 -3.73 15.33 1.41
C GLY A 9 -3.94 16.59 2.27
N MET A 10 -4.27 16.42 3.55
CA MET A 10 -4.61 17.57 4.42
C MET A 10 -3.40 18.19 5.12
N LEU A 11 -2.41 17.38 5.49
CA LEU A 11 -1.30 17.81 6.34
C LEU A 11 0.05 17.72 5.62
N ILE A 12 0.37 16.56 5.02
CA ILE A 12 1.72 16.30 4.47
C ILE A 12 1.96 17.08 3.17
N GLU A 13 1.05 16.98 2.19
CA GLU A 13 1.22 17.62 0.88
C GLU A 13 1.30 19.16 0.97
N PRO A 14 0.45 19.86 1.75
CA PRO A 14 0.59 21.31 1.96
C PRO A 14 1.87 21.69 2.71
N PHE A 15 2.30 20.85 3.66
CA PHE A 15 3.56 21.05 4.37
C PHE A 15 4.77 20.94 3.43
N ILE A 16 4.82 19.90 2.59
CA ILE A 16 5.91 19.72 1.62
C ILE A 16 5.97 20.89 0.64
N THR A 17 4.81 21.34 0.14
CA THR A 17 4.72 22.35 -0.93
C THR A 17 4.92 23.77 -0.42
N SER A 18 4.28 24.15 0.69
CA SER A 18 4.19 25.55 1.14
C SER A 18 4.77 25.78 2.54
N ARG A 19 5.24 24.74 3.23
CA ARG A 19 5.66 24.74 4.65
C ARG A 19 4.64 25.32 5.64
N LYS A 20 3.40 25.50 5.18
CA LYS A 20 2.31 26.07 5.96
C LYS A 20 1.15 25.10 5.93
N VAL A 21 0.72 24.67 7.11
CA VAL A 21 -0.51 23.90 7.28
C VAL A 21 -1.54 24.84 7.87
N ALA A 22 -2.69 24.97 7.22
CA ALA A 22 -3.79 25.73 7.77
C ALA A 22 -4.29 25.03 9.04
N ILE A 23 -4.24 25.73 10.19
CA ILE A 23 -4.66 25.19 11.50
C ILE A 23 -6.09 24.65 11.45
N THR A 24 -6.96 25.27 10.63
CA THR A 24 -8.34 24.84 10.39
C THR A 24 -8.48 23.43 9.80
N ARG A 25 -7.45 22.92 9.10
CA ARG A 25 -7.44 21.56 8.53
C ARG A 25 -7.13 20.48 9.56
N LEU A 26 -6.48 20.83 10.67
CA LEU A 26 -6.09 19.89 11.72
C LEU A 26 -7.31 19.22 12.39
N PRO A 27 -8.31 19.96 12.94
CA PRO A 27 -9.47 19.32 13.55
C PRO A 27 -10.28 18.52 12.53
N TYR A 28 -10.40 19.00 11.29
CA TYR A 28 -11.10 18.29 10.23
C TYR A 28 -10.43 16.95 9.88
N SER A 29 -9.09 16.93 9.77
CA SER A 29 -8.33 15.70 9.56
C SER A 29 -8.48 14.73 10.74
N ILE A 30 -8.48 15.21 11.98
CA ILE A 30 -8.67 14.37 13.17
C ILE A 30 -10.06 13.71 13.16
N ILE A 31 -11.11 14.48 12.87
CA ILE A 31 -12.48 13.95 12.81
C ILE A 31 -12.59 12.86 11.74
N LEU A 32 -12.14 13.13 10.51
CA LEU A 32 -12.26 12.16 9.42
C LEU A 32 -11.43 10.89 9.66
N THR A 33 -10.21 11.04 10.17
CA THR A 33 -9.37 9.87 10.52
C THR A 33 -9.98 9.06 11.66
N SER A 34 -10.60 9.72 12.65
CA SER A 34 -11.29 9.05 13.76
C SER A 34 -12.49 8.24 13.27
N VAL A 35 -13.31 8.79 12.36
CA VAL A 35 -14.44 8.08 11.76
C VAL A 35 -13.98 6.80 11.05
N ILE A 36 -12.84 6.83 10.36
CA ILE A 36 -12.29 5.66 9.66
C ILE A 36 -11.72 4.62 10.64
N LEU A 37 -11.10 5.07 11.74
CA LEU A 37 -10.47 4.16 12.72
C LEU A 37 -11.48 3.58 13.72
N MET A 38 -12.62 4.26 13.93
CA MET A 38 -13.62 3.88 14.92
C MET A 38 -14.08 2.42 14.80
N PRO A 39 -14.46 1.87 13.62
CA PRO A 39 -14.91 0.48 13.53
C PRO A 39 -13.84 -0.53 13.92
N PHE A 40 -12.57 -0.26 13.60
CA PHE A 40 -11.46 -1.12 13.98
C PHE A 40 -11.25 -1.10 15.50
N VAL A 41 -11.23 0.08 16.11
CA VAL A 41 -11.10 0.24 17.57
C VAL A 41 -12.28 -0.42 18.28
N TRP A 42 -13.50 -0.17 17.81
CA TRP A 42 -14.71 -0.80 18.32
C TRP A 42 -14.62 -2.32 18.30
N HIS A 43 -14.25 -2.91 17.15
CA HIS A 43 -14.13 -4.36 17.03
C HIS A 43 -13.08 -4.96 17.98
N GLN A 44 -11.91 -4.33 18.10
CA GLN A 44 -10.86 -4.79 19.01
C GLN A 44 -11.29 -4.70 20.48
N LEU A 45 -12.00 -3.62 20.86
CA LEU A 45 -12.53 -3.45 22.22
C LEU A 45 -13.66 -4.44 22.53
N SER A 46 -14.64 -4.60 21.63
CA SER A 46 -15.73 -5.56 21.81
C SER A 46 -15.20 -6.98 21.96
N ALA A 47 -14.21 -7.37 21.14
CA ALA A 47 -13.56 -8.66 21.27
C ALA A 47 -12.84 -8.82 22.62
N TYR A 48 -12.11 -7.79 23.07
CA TYR A 48 -11.42 -7.83 24.35
C TYR A 48 -12.40 -8.02 25.52
N LEU A 49 -13.52 -7.29 25.53
CA LEU A 49 -14.53 -7.40 26.57
C LEU A 49 -15.21 -8.78 26.62
N VAL A 50 -15.34 -9.44 25.47
CA VAL A 50 -15.97 -10.78 25.38
C VAL A 50 -15.00 -11.89 25.75
N PHE A 51 -13.73 -11.81 25.34
CA PHE A 51 -12.78 -12.93 25.43
C PHE A 51 -11.72 -12.80 26.54
N CYS A 52 -11.52 -11.62 27.11
CA CYS A 52 -10.55 -11.39 28.18
C CYS A 52 -11.23 -11.31 29.55
N THR A 53 -11.92 -12.39 29.93
CA THR A 53 -12.57 -12.55 31.24
C THR A 53 -11.59 -13.03 32.30
N VAL A 54 -11.92 -12.86 33.58
CA VAL A 54 -11.05 -13.23 34.72
C VAL A 54 -10.88 -14.74 34.84
N ASP A 55 -11.93 -15.51 34.58
CA ASP A 55 -11.95 -16.95 34.87
C ASP A 55 -11.20 -17.78 33.81
N ASN A 56 -11.24 -17.36 32.53
CA ASN A 56 -10.58 -18.08 31.43
C ASN A 56 -10.22 -17.12 30.29
N PRO A 57 -9.20 -16.26 30.46
CA PRO A 57 -8.82 -15.29 29.45
C PRO A 57 -8.24 -15.98 28.22
N ALA A 58 -8.59 -15.49 27.03
CA ALA A 58 -7.97 -15.95 25.81
C ALA A 58 -6.44 -15.67 25.82
N PRO A 59 -5.60 -16.53 25.21
CA PRO A 59 -4.14 -16.41 25.31
C PRO A 59 -3.55 -15.09 24.81
N TRP A 60 -4.26 -14.39 23.93
CA TRP A 60 -3.81 -13.11 23.34
C TRP A 60 -4.09 -11.90 24.22
N CYS A 61 -4.84 -12.06 25.32
CA CYS A 61 -5.13 -10.97 26.27
C CYS A 61 -3.87 -10.48 27.00
N SER A 62 -2.85 -11.34 27.15
CA SER A 62 -1.56 -11.00 27.78
C SER A 62 -0.55 -10.36 26.83
N HIS A 63 -0.83 -10.33 25.52
CA HIS A 63 0.05 -9.72 24.53
C HIS A 63 -0.09 -8.20 24.53
N VAL A 64 0.97 -7.48 24.18
CA VAL A 64 0.97 -6.01 24.09
C VAL A 64 1.36 -5.57 22.67
N PRO A 65 0.47 -4.88 21.93
CA PRO A 65 -0.94 -4.64 22.26
C PRO A 65 -1.80 -5.91 22.12
N PRO A 66 -2.89 -6.06 22.91
CA PRO A 66 -3.80 -7.18 22.75
C PRO A 66 -4.52 -7.05 21.41
N SER A 67 -4.43 -8.08 20.58
CA SER A 67 -5.01 -8.07 19.24
C SER A 67 -5.61 -9.42 18.89
N ILE A 68 -6.95 -9.48 18.91
CA ILE A 68 -7.68 -10.66 18.44
C ILE A 68 -7.35 -10.96 16.98
N TYR A 69 -7.29 -9.93 16.12
CA TYR A 69 -6.98 -10.12 14.71
C TYR A 69 -5.58 -10.72 14.51
N GLY A 70 -4.57 -10.17 15.20
CA GLY A 70 -3.20 -10.70 15.14
C GLY A 70 -3.10 -12.14 15.67
N TYR A 71 -3.83 -12.46 16.74
CA TYR A 71 -3.90 -13.82 17.27
C TYR A 71 -4.54 -14.80 16.30
N VAL A 72 -5.70 -14.47 15.74
CA VAL A 72 -6.41 -15.34 14.78
C VAL A 72 -5.53 -15.56 13.55
N GLN A 73 -4.89 -14.50 13.05
CA GLN A 73 -3.93 -14.57 11.95
C GLN A 73 -2.79 -15.55 12.20
N ALA A 74 -2.15 -15.47 13.37
CA ALA A 74 -1.04 -16.35 13.70
C ALA A 74 -1.50 -17.79 14.02
N LYS A 75 -2.62 -17.94 14.73
CA LYS A 75 -3.14 -19.23 15.25
C LYS A 75 -3.75 -20.09 14.15
N TYR A 76 -4.60 -19.52 13.31
CA TYR A 76 -5.41 -20.28 12.34
C TYR A 76 -4.90 -20.19 10.92
N TRP A 77 -4.24 -19.09 10.56
CA TRP A 77 -3.70 -18.90 9.21
C TRP A 77 -2.17 -18.99 9.16
N ASN A 78 -1.49 -19.21 10.28
CA ASN A 78 -0.02 -19.24 10.35
C ASN A 78 0.66 -17.98 9.73
N VAL A 79 -0.01 -16.83 9.83
CA VAL A 79 0.51 -15.55 9.36
C VAL A 79 1.56 -15.03 10.34
N GLY A 80 2.66 -14.51 9.83
CA GLY A 80 3.74 -13.92 10.61
C GLY A 80 4.96 -13.63 9.74
N PHE A 81 5.97 -12.98 10.33
CA PHE A 81 7.18 -12.63 9.61
C PHE A 81 7.87 -13.88 9.05
N LEU A 82 8.05 -13.92 7.72
CA LEU A 82 8.64 -14.99 6.92
C LEU A 82 8.02 -16.39 7.07
N ARG A 83 6.89 -16.54 7.77
CA ARG A 83 6.25 -17.86 7.97
C ARG A 83 5.76 -18.50 6.67
N TYR A 84 5.49 -17.69 5.65
CA TYR A 84 5.03 -18.15 4.35
C TYR A 84 6.19 -18.63 3.44
N TRP A 85 7.44 -18.34 3.79
CA TRP A 85 8.63 -18.67 2.99
C TRP A 85 9.02 -20.14 3.16
N THR A 86 8.22 -21.02 2.57
CA THR A 86 8.46 -22.47 2.54
C THR A 86 8.52 -22.95 1.09
N PRO A 87 9.32 -23.98 0.76
CA PRO A 87 9.43 -24.47 -0.62
C PRO A 87 8.08 -24.88 -1.23
N GLN A 88 7.16 -25.36 -0.40
CA GLN A 88 5.80 -25.75 -0.83
C GLN A 88 4.99 -24.57 -1.38
N GLN A 89 5.29 -23.34 -0.96
CA GLN A 89 4.59 -22.13 -1.40
C GLN A 89 5.19 -21.52 -2.67
N LEU A 90 6.28 -22.07 -3.19
CA LEU A 90 6.95 -21.55 -4.40
C LEU A 90 5.97 -21.31 -5.57
N PRO A 91 5.00 -22.19 -5.89
CA PRO A 91 4.03 -21.92 -6.94
C PRO A 91 3.23 -20.63 -6.72
N ASN A 92 2.85 -20.35 -5.47
CA ASN A 92 2.10 -19.13 -5.12
C ASN A 92 2.97 -17.87 -5.29
N PHE A 93 4.24 -17.94 -4.93
CA PHE A 93 5.19 -16.86 -5.21
C PHE A 93 5.37 -16.62 -6.71
N LEU A 94 5.44 -17.67 -7.52
CA LEU A 94 5.60 -17.55 -8.97
C LEU A 94 4.41 -16.88 -9.64
N ILE A 95 3.18 -17.26 -9.26
CA ILE A 95 1.97 -16.64 -9.81
C ILE A 95 1.86 -15.19 -9.34
N ALA A 96 2.20 -14.90 -8.09
CA ALA A 96 2.19 -13.56 -7.51
C ALA A 96 3.36 -12.66 -7.97
N ALA A 97 4.36 -13.22 -8.66
CA ALA A 97 5.61 -12.51 -8.97
C ALA A 97 5.41 -11.23 -9.80
N PRO A 98 4.57 -11.18 -10.85
CA PRO A 98 4.44 -9.97 -11.68
C PRO A 98 3.99 -8.73 -10.91
N PRO A 99 2.89 -8.75 -10.12
CA PRO A 99 2.52 -7.59 -9.31
C PRO A 99 3.52 -7.35 -8.16
N LEU A 100 4.14 -8.40 -7.59
CA LEU A 100 5.20 -8.26 -6.57
C LEU A 100 6.48 -7.64 -7.12
N ALA A 101 6.72 -7.67 -8.42
CA ALA A 101 7.85 -6.97 -9.04
C ALA A 101 7.45 -5.55 -9.46
N LEU A 102 6.33 -5.42 -10.18
CA LEU A 102 5.92 -4.16 -10.78
C LEU A 102 5.65 -3.06 -9.75
N LEU A 103 4.84 -3.36 -8.73
CA LEU A 103 4.41 -2.36 -7.75
C LEU A 103 5.57 -1.78 -6.94
N PRO A 104 6.44 -2.57 -6.29
CA PRO A 104 7.59 -2.01 -5.59
C PRO A 104 8.60 -1.35 -6.54
N SER A 105 8.78 -1.85 -7.78
CA SER A 105 9.68 -1.19 -8.73
C SER A 105 9.22 0.23 -9.08
N TYR A 106 7.92 0.41 -9.34
CA TYR A 106 7.37 1.71 -9.67
C TYR A 106 7.31 2.61 -8.44
N SER A 107 6.95 2.07 -7.28
CA SER A 107 7.01 2.81 -6.00
C SER A 107 8.43 3.29 -5.69
N ALA A 108 9.46 2.46 -5.89
CA ALA A 108 10.86 2.83 -5.68
C ALA A 108 11.31 3.89 -6.69
N HIS A 109 10.96 3.74 -7.97
CA HIS A 109 11.21 4.72 -9.01
C HIS A 109 10.60 6.08 -8.65
N TYR A 110 9.31 6.10 -8.28
CA TYR A 110 8.59 7.31 -7.88
C TYR A 110 9.18 7.94 -6.62
N LEU A 111 9.47 7.14 -5.59
CA LEU A 111 10.06 7.61 -4.34
C LEU A 111 11.41 8.29 -4.60
N HIS A 112 12.25 7.68 -5.42
CA HIS A 112 13.57 8.18 -5.75
C HIS A 112 13.55 9.47 -6.60
N HIS A 113 12.70 9.52 -7.64
CA HIS A 113 12.75 10.60 -8.63
C HIS A 113 11.74 11.74 -8.38
N ALA A 114 10.63 11.48 -7.68
CA ALA A 114 9.61 12.51 -7.39
C ALA A 114 9.59 12.90 -5.91
N LEU A 115 9.49 11.94 -4.99
CA LEU A 115 9.21 12.27 -3.59
C LEU A 115 10.46 12.69 -2.80
N LEU A 116 11.58 11.97 -2.90
CA LEU A 116 12.82 12.32 -2.18
C LEU A 116 13.36 13.72 -2.53
N PRO A 117 13.42 14.14 -3.80
CA PRO A 117 13.85 15.50 -4.16
C PRO A 117 12.95 16.58 -3.57
N ARG A 118 11.61 16.37 -3.60
CA ARG A 118 10.64 17.31 -3.01
C ARG A 118 10.78 17.41 -1.50
N LEU A 119 11.00 16.28 -0.81
CA LEU A 119 11.25 16.26 0.62
C LEU A 119 12.54 17.00 0.97
N ARG A 120 13.63 16.77 0.22
CA ARG A 120 14.91 17.47 0.42
C ARG A 120 14.78 18.98 0.19
N ALA A 121 14.10 19.40 -0.88
CA ALA A 121 13.82 20.81 -1.14
C ALA A 121 12.95 21.45 -0.04
N SER A 122 12.05 20.68 0.58
CA SER A 122 11.26 21.15 1.72
C SER A 122 12.08 21.29 3.02
N LEU A 123 13.26 20.68 3.11
CA LEU A 123 14.15 20.81 4.28
C LEU A 123 15.18 21.95 4.13
N ILE A 124 15.63 22.25 2.91
CA ILE A 124 16.66 23.27 2.65
C ILE A 124 16.00 24.67 2.60
N PRO A 125 16.41 25.66 3.41
CA PRO A 125 15.88 27.03 3.33
C PRO A 125 16.03 27.61 1.92
N HIS A 126 14.97 28.24 1.42
CA HIS A 126 14.88 28.76 0.07
C HIS A 126 16.02 29.75 -0.24
N GLN A 127 16.87 29.44 -1.23
CA GLN A 127 17.54 30.47 -2.01
C GLN A 127 16.62 30.81 -3.17
N SER A 128 16.33 32.10 -3.33
CA SER A 128 15.49 32.64 -4.40
C SER A 128 15.99 32.15 -5.76
N PRO A 129 15.16 31.48 -6.58
CA PRO A 129 15.56 31.14 -7.93
C PRO A 129 15.72 32.42 -8.73
N ASN A 130 16.87 32.54 -9.41
CA ASN A 130 17.06 33.55 -10.45
C ASN A 130 16.02 33.31 -11.55
N LYS A 131 15.45 34.39 -12.07
CA LYS A 131 14.21 34.40 -12.86
C LYS A 131 14.32 33.89 -14.29
N ASP A 132 15.46 33.32 -14.68
CA ASP A 132 15.79 32.99 -16.06
C ASP A 132 16.07 31.49 -16.20
N ASP A 133 15.03 30.70 -16.47
CA ASP A 133 15.13 29.48 -17.26
C ASP A 133 13.74 29.04 -17.72
N SER A 134 13.31 29.61 -18.84
CA SER A 134 12.07 29.31 -19.58
C SER A 134 12.20 28.04 -20.43
N SER A 135 12.66 26.95 -19.83
CA SER A 135 12.49 25.61 -20.39
C SER A 135 12.11 24.65 -19.28
N THR A 136 10.86 24.76 -18.79
CA THR A 136 10.28 23.75 -17.92
C THR A 136 10.33 22.41 -18.66
N PRO A 137 11.12 21.42 -18.20
CA PRO A 137 11.02 20.07 -18.75
C PRO A 137 9.57 19.64 -18.57
N THR A 138 8.94 19.12 -19.63
CA THR A 138 7.63 18.49 -19.52
C THR A 138 7.72 17.41 -18.44
N ALA A 139 7.19 17.71 -17.25
CA ALA A 139 7.26 16.80 -16.11
C ALA A 139 6.59 15.49 -16.51
N SER A 140 7.31 14.37 -16.34
CA SER A 140 6.78 13.05 -16.70
C SER A 140 5.43 12.83 -16.00
N PRO A 141 4.37 12.41 -16.72
CA PRO A 141 3.05 12.19 -16.11
C PRO A 141 3.10 11.11 -15.02
N PHE A 142 4.12 10.25 -15.03
CA PHE A 142 4.34 9.20 -14.02
C PHE A 142 4.94 9.71 -12.71
N LEU A 143 5.36 10.98 -12.65
CA LEU A 143 5.97 11.61 -11.47
C LEU A 143 5.08 12.69 -10.85
N ALA A 144 3.78 12.67 -11.15
CA ALA A 144 2.82 13.63 -10.63
C ALA A 144 2.70 13.55 -9.09
N PRO A 145 2.74 14.68 -8.35
CA PRO A 145 2.64 14.73 -6.88
C PRO A 145 1.50 13.91 -6.25
N SER A 146 0.35 13.84 -6.90
CA SER A 146 -0.85 13.13 -6.44
C SER A 146 -0.67 11.60 -6.35
N ILE A 147 0.36 11.05 -7.00
CA ILE A 147 0.68 9.63 -7.00
C ILE A 147 1.36 9.21 -5.69
N ALA A 148 1.97 10.14 -4.94
CA ALA A 148 2.76 9.85 -3.75
C ALA A 148 2.06 8.97 -2.68
N PRO A 149 0.85 9.28 -2.20
CA PRO A 149 0.20 8.43 -1.19
C PRO A 149 -0.12 7.03 -1.72
N HIS A 150 -0.38 6.90 -3.02
CA HIS A 150 -0.63 5.61 -3.68
C HIS A 150 0.66 4.78 -3.78
N ALA A 151 1.79 5.41 -4.12
CA ALA A 151 3.09 4.76 -4.18
C ALA A 151 3.53 4.23 -2.80
N ILE A 152 3.36 5.03 -1.75
CA ILE A 152 3.66 4.63 -0.37
C ILE A 152 2.73 3.49 0.07
N HIS A 153 1.43 3.60 -0.20
CA HIS A 153 0.46 2.56 0.11
C HIS A 153 0.80 1.23 -0.56
N ALA A 154 1.07 1.24 -1.87
CA ALA A 154 1.42 0.06 -2.63
C ALA A 154 2.73 -0.58 -2.14
N LEU A 155 3.72 0.24 -1.75
CA LEU A 155 4.98 -0.26 -1.20
C LEU A 155 4.77 -0.93 0.16
N ILE A 156 4.06 -0.30 1.10
CA ILE A 156 3.81 -0.91 2.41
C ILE A 156 2.97 -2.18 2.26
N LEU A 157 1.96 -2.17 1.39
CA LEU A 157 1.14 -3.35 1.12
C LEU A 157 1.98 -4.50 0.56
N THR A 158 2.77 -4.26 -0.48
CA THR A 158 3.60 -5.30 -1.13
C THR A 158 4.63 -5.86 -0.15
N LEU A 159 5.29 -5.02 0.64
CA LEU A 159 6.21 -5.47 1.70
C LEU A 159 5.49 -6.31 2.76
N THR A 160 4.29 -5.90 3.18
CA THR A 160 3.48 -6.67 4.14
C THR A 160 3.11 -8.04 3.58
N LEU A 161 2.67 -8.10 2.32
CA LEU A 161 2.31 -9.37 1.68
C LEU A 161 3.53 -10.27 1.44
N LEU A 162 4.68 -9.69 1.10
CA LEU A 162 5.92 -10.41 0.85
C LEU A 162 6.51 -11.00 2.13
N PHE A 163 6.50 -10.24 3.22
CA PHE A 163 7.24 -10.61 4.44
C PHE A 163 6.38 -11.05 5.59
N ALA A 164 5.11 -10.64 5.67
CA ALA A 164 4.30 -10.81 6.87
C ALA A 164 2.89 -11.38 6.62
N ALA A 165 2.56 -11.75 5.38
CA ALA A 165 1.29 -12.38 5.03
C ALA A 165 1.47 -13.40 3.89
N HIS A 166 0.35 -13.91 3.39
CA HIS A 166 0.32 -14.81 2.24
C HIS A 166 0.48 -14.00 0.96
N THR A 167 1.49 -14.32 0.14
CA THR A 167 1.85 -13.48 -1.01
C THR A 167 0.79 -13.46 -2.10
N GLN A 168 0.08 -14.57 -2.31
CA GLN A 168 -0.91 -14.70 -3.37
C GLN A 168 -2.11 -13.74 -3.21
N ILE A 169 -2.35 -13.21 -2.00
CA ILE A 169 -3.37 -12.18 -1.75
C ILE A 169 -3.19 -10.95 -2.66
N ILE A 170 -1.96 -10.69 -3.11
CA ILE A 170 -1.66 -9.58 -4.02
C ILE A 170 -2.41 -9.66 -5.35
N LEU A 171 -2.74 -10.87 -5.82
CA LEU A 171 -3.44 -11.08 -7.10
C LEU A 171 -4.84 -10.47 -7.09
N ARG A 172 -5.45 -10.40 -5.91
CA ARG A 172 -6.73 -9.72 -5.69
C ARG A 172 -6.54 -8.24 -5.34
N LEU A 173 -5.60 -7.93 -4.45
CA LEU A 173 -5.43 -6.55 -3.97
C LEU A 173 -4.84 -5.61 -5.03
N ALA A 174 -3.95 -6.09 -5.89
CA ALA A 174 -3.38 -5.28 -6.97
C ALA A 174 -4.47 -4.74 -7.91
N ALA A 175 -5.43 -5.58 -8.31
CA ALA A 175 -6.52 -5.17 -9.20
C ALA A 175 -7.42 -4.07 -8.61
N SER A 176 -7.52 -4.01 -7.27
CA SER A 176 -8.34 -3.02 -6.57
C SER A 176 -7.69 -1.64 -6.42
N MET A 177 -6.41 -1.50 -6.76
CA MET A 177 -5.65 -0.26 -6.55
C MET A 177 -5.44 0.52 -7.87
N PRO A 178 -5.76 1.83 -7.93
CA PRO A 178 -5.44 2.68 -9.07
C PRO A 178 -3.96 2.66 -9.47
N PHE A 179 -3.08 2.54 -8.46
CA PHE A 179 -1.62 2.52 -8.63
C PHE A 179 -1.13 1.41 -9.56
N THR A 180 -1.81 0.25 -9.58
CA THR A 180 -1.46 -0.86 -10.46
C THR A 180 -1.58 -0.49 -11.93
N TYR A 181 -2.62 0.27 -12.29
CA TYR A 181 -2.85 0.70 -13.66
C TYR A 181 -1.87 1.80 -14.08
N TRP A 182 -1.51 2.70 -13.17
CA TRP A 182 -0.44 3.69 -13.43
C TRP A 182 0.93 3.03 -13.59
N ALA A 183 1.25 2.03 -12.75
CA ALA A 183 2.48 1.25 -12.88
C ALA A 183 2.51 0.48 -14.21
N ALA A 184 1.38 -0.09 -14.63
CA ALA A 184 1.26 -0.77 -15.91
C ALA A 184 1.45 0.20 -17.09
N ALA A 185 0.87 1.40 -17.03
CA ALA A 185 1.06 2.44 -18.04
C ALA A 185 2.52 2.90 -18.12
N TRP A 186 3.15 3.12 -16.97
CA TRP A 186 4.59 3.43 -16.87
C TRP A 186 5.43 2.34 -17.53
N LEU A 187 5.15 1.08 -17.23
CA LEU A 187 5.84 -0.07 -17.82
C LEU A 187 5.62 -0.17 -19.34
N LEU A 188 4.42 0.14 -19.83
CA LEU A 188 4.08 0.08 -21.26
C LEU A 188 4.73 1.20 -22.08
N VAL A 189 4.86 2.40 -21.49
CA VAL A 189 5.40 3.60 -22.15
C VAL A 189 6.92 3.64 -22.05
N GLU A 190 7.49 3.50 -20.85
CA GLU A 190 8.94 3.64 -20.61
C GLU A 190 9.70 2.31 -20.79
N HIS A 191 9.03 1.17 -20.62
CA HIS A 191 9.65 -0.16 -20.63
C HIS A 191 8.92 -1.17 -21.54
N ARG A 192 8.69 -0.78 -22.81
CA ARG A 192 7.92 -1.50 -23.84
C ARG A 192 8.00 -3.03 -23.82
N ARG A 193 9.20 -3.62 -23.63
CA ARG A 193 9.39 -5.08 -23.56
C ARG A 193 8.69 -5.70 -22.34
N TRP A 194 8.93 -5.16 -21.16
CA TRP A 194 8.29 -5.59 -19.91
C TRP A 194 6.79 -5.30 -19.91
N GLY A 195 6.38 -4.19 -20.53
CA GLY A 195 4.96 -3.87 -20.73
C GLY A 195 4.21 -4.95 -21.51
N LYS A 196 4.81 -5.51 -22.57
CA LYS A 196 4.20 -6.63 -23.33
C LYS A 196 4.02 -7.89 -22.46
N TYR A 197 5.03 -8.24 -21.67
CA TYR A 197 4.93 -9.38 -20.75
C TYR A 197 3.86 -9.17 -19.68
N TRP A 198 3.78 -7.95 -19.13
CA TRP A 198 2.73 -7.60 -18.17
C TRP A 198 1.33 -7.74 -18.76
N VAL A 199 1.10 -7.25 -19.98
CA VAL A 199 -0.21 -7.38 -20.64
C VAL A 199 -0.54 -8.84 -20.93
N GLY A 200 0.42 -9.61 -21.47
CA GLY A 200 0.22 -11.04 -21.73
C GLY A 200 -0.12 -11.81 -20.45
N TRP A 201 0.63 -11.57 -19.37
CA TRP A 201 0.34 -12.15 -18.06
C TRP A 201 -1.03 -11.72 -17.54
N SER A 202 -1.40 -10.44 -17.65
CA SER A 202 -2.69 -9.92 -17.17
C SER A 202 -3.88 -10.57 -17.87
N VAL A 203 -3.77 -10.79 -19.18
CA VAL A 203 -4.82 -11.46 -19.97
C VAL A 203 -4.95 -12.93 -19.55
N ILE A 204 -3.83 -13.64 -19.43
CA ILE A 204 -3.82 -15.06 -19.01
C ILE A 204 -4.38 -15.19 -17.60
N TRP A 205 -3.89 -14.40 -16.65
CA TRP A 205 -4.36 -14.43 -15.27
C TRP A 205 -5.84 -14.04 -15.16
N GLY A 206 -6.29 -13.04 -15.93
CA GLY A 206 -7.71 -12.67 -15.99
C GLY A 206 -8.60 -13.83 -16.46
N ALA A 207 -8.22 -14.52 -17.53
CA ALA A 207 -8.95 -15.67 -18.04
C ALA A 207 -8.97 -16.84 -17.02
N VAL A 208 -7.82 -17.15 -16.42
CA VAL A 208 -7.71 -18.17 -15.37
C VAL A 208 -8.56 -17.80 -14.15
N SER A 209 -8.53 -16.53 -13.74
CA SER A 209 -9.31 -16.04 -12.60
C SER A 209 -10.82 -16.20 -12.82
N ILE A 210 -11.30 -15.94 -14.03
CA ILE A 210 -12.70 -16.15 -14.39
C ILE A 210 -13.08 -17.63 -14.24
N ILE A 211 -12.27 -18.54 -14.81
CA ILE A 211 -12.53 -19.99 -14.72
C ILE A 211 -12.56 -20.46 -13.26
N LEU A 212 -11.58 -20.05 -12.45
CA LEU A 212 -11.53 -20.39 -11.04
C LEU A 212 -12.77 -19.88 -10.29
N TRP A 213 -13.17 -18.62 -10.51
CA TRP A 213 -14.40 -18.08 -9.93
C TRP A 213 -15.64 -18.87 -10.34
N THR A 214 -15.80 -19.21 -11.62
CA THR A 214 -16.96 -19.97 -12.10
C THR A 214 -17.04 -21.39 -11.54
N THR A 215 -15.91 -21.92 -11.08
CA THR A 215 -15.81 -23.27 -10.47
C THR A 215 -15.77 -23.23 -8.95
N PHE A 216 -16.07 -22.08 -8.33
CA PHE A 216 -16.03 -21.84 -6.89
C PHE A 216 -14.64 -22.07 -6.25
N LEU A 217 -13.59 -22.02 -7.07
CA LEU A 217 -12.21 -22.03 -6.60
C LEU A 217 -11.79 -20.58 -6.35
N PRO A 218 -11.25 -20.24 -5.16
CA PRO A 218 -10.71 -18.91 -4.94
C PRO A 218 -9.50 -18.72 -5.86
N PRO A 219 -9.49 -17.71 -6.77
CA PRO A 219 -8.30 -17.36 -7.53
C PRO A 219 -7.33 -16.65 -6.59
N ALA A 220 -6.64 -17.44 -5.77
CA ALA A 220 -5.78 -17.02 -4.67
C ALA A 220 -6.46 -16.25 -3.52
#